data_AF-A7SSW5-F1
#
_entry.id   AF-A7SSW5-F1
#
_cell.length_a   1.000
_cell.length_b   1.000
_cell.length_c   1.000
_cell.angle_alpha   90.00
_cell.angle_beta   90.00
_cell.angle_gamma   90.00
#
_symmetry.space_group_name_H-M   'P 1'
#
loop_
_entity.id
_entity.type
_entity.pdbx_description
1 polymer ?
#
loop_
_entity_poly.entity_id
_entity_poly.type
_entity_poly.pdbx_seq_one_letter_code
_entity_poly.pdbx_strand_id
1 'polypeptide(L)'
;MPIAIQLFQEKSANNPVRMSFNNPVFLPGDPWYTWSLAKMWFNHAEAQYHRACALIGFTHLVIESIAIATHRQLSPSHPIFRLLAPFIRDVIAINSFEVNELLAPGSWLDSSTSLGSKGIVDLLQVRKERLEPHNGGFQKCPLPLKKDTGHVKSFGKTCIYVCKNKFSSAISAVQIFSH
;
A
#
# COMPACT_ATOMS: atom_id res chain seq x y z
N MET A 1 13.59 -6.50 -18.15
CA MET A 1 14.45 -6.84 -17.00
C MET A 1 14.65 -5.60 -16.16
N PRO A 2 14.61 -5.66 -14.81
CA PRO A 2 14.87 -4.49 -13.97
C PRO A 2 16.33 -4.02 -14.16
N ILE A 3 16.51 -2.72 -14.34
CA ILE A 3 17.82 -2.10 -14.65
C ILE A 3 18.48 -1.41 -13.46
N ALA A 4 17.68 -1.07 -12.43
CA ALA A 4 18.15 -0.48 -11.18
C ALA A 4 17.09 -0.64 -10.08
N ILE A 5 17.50 -0.74 -8.82
CA ILE A 5 16.62 -0.77 -7.65
C ILE A 5 17.18 0.15 -6.56
N GLN A 6 16.36 1.04 -6.03
CA GLN A 6 16.66 1.82 -4.82
C GLN A 6 15.62 1.47 -3.75
N LEU A 7 16.07 1.06 -2.56
CA LEU A 7 15.16 0.48 -1.55
C LEU A 7 14.40 1.54 -0.75
N PHE A 8 15.00 2.70 -0.48
CA PHE A 8 14.36 3.79 0.24
C PHE A 8 14.14 5.01 -0.64
N GLN A 9 13.15 5.84 -0.32
CA GLN A 9 12.81 7.03 -1.10
C GLN A 9 13.88 8.12 -1.04
N GLU A 10 14.52 8.31 0.13
CA GLU A 10 15.50 9.38 0.34
C GLU A 10 16.88 8.98 -0.18
N LYS A 11 17.49 9.84 -1.00
CA LYS A 11 18.85 9.62 -1.52
C LYS A 11 19.89 9.76 -0.41
N SER A 12 20.97 8.99 -0.49
CA SER A 12 22.04 8.97 0.52
C SER A 12 22.76 10.32 0.71
N ALA A 13 22.82 11.19 -0.30
CA ALA A 13 23.59 12.42 -0.26
C ALA A 13 22.88 13.61 0.43
N ASN A 14 21.60 13.47 0.79
CA ASN A 14 20.73 14.63 1.09
C ASN A 14 20.15 14.61 2.52
N ASN A 15 20.52 13.64 3.36
CA ASN A 15 19.85 13.42 4.65
C ASN A 15 20.77 13.70 5.86
N PRO A 16 20.66 14.88 6.51
CA PRO A 16 21.41 15.18 7.73
C PRO A 16 20.92 14.41 8.98
N VAL A 17 19.76 13.75 8.92
CA VAL A 17 19.11 13.06 10.06
C VAL A 17 19.43 11.55 10.09
N ARG A 18 19.97 10.97 9.00
CA ARG A 18 20.23 9.51 8.89
C ARG A 18 21.67 9.18 8.45
N MET A 19 22.66 9.93 8.94
CA MET A 19 24.10 9.77 8.64
C MET A 19 24.68 8.33 8.74
N SER A 20 23.94 7.33 9.24
CA SER A 20 24.41 5.96 9.42
C SER A 20 23.91 4.95 8.36
N PHE A 21 22.93 5.28 7.52
CA PHE A 21 22.41 4.34 6.52
C PHE A 21 22.59 4.85 5.09
N ASN A 22 23.61 4.32 4.41
CA ASN A 22 23.80 4.48 2.96
C ASN A 22 22.61 3.85 2.23
N ASN A 23 21.94 4.58 1.33
CA ASN A 23 20.88 4.07 0.46
C ASN A 23 21.38 4.05 -1.00
N PRO A 24 22.17 3.02 -1.38
CA PRO A 24 22.72 2.92 -2.72
C PRO A 24 21.65 2.53 -3.75
N VAL A 25 21.96 2.78 -5.02
CA VAL A 25 21.21 2.24 -6.16
C VAL A 25 21.86 0.92 -6.56
N PHE A 26 21.10 -0.16 -6.49
CA PHE A 26 21.54 -1.50 -6.89
C PHE A 26 21.33 -1.71 -8.37
N LEU A 27 22.29 -2.35 -9.04
CA LEU A 27 22.31 -2.60 -10.48
C LEU A 27 22.46 -4.10 -10.78
N PRO A 28 22.06 -4.57 -11.98
CA PRO A 28 22.25 -5.96 -12.39
C PRO A 28 23.72 -6.42 -12.42
N GLY A 29 24.67 -5.49 -12.51
CA GLY A 29 26.11 -5.76 -12.47
C GLY A 29 26.70 -5.91 -11.06
N ASP A 30 25.93 -5.66 -10.01
CA ASP A 30 26.37 -5.88 -8.62
C ASP A 30 26.59 -7.36 -8.32
N PRO A 31 27.32 -7.71 -7.24
CA PRO A 31 27.47 -9.09 -6.81
C PRO A 31 26.12 -9.80 -6.71
N TRP A 32 26.09 -11.07 -7.12
CA TRP A 32 24.84 -11.78 -7.35
C TRP A 32 23.91 -11.80 -6.13
N TYR A 33 24.47 -11.99 -4.92
CA TYR A 33 23.70 -11.98 -3.67
C TYR A 33 23.11 -10.60 -3.40
N THR A 34 23.87 -9.53 -3.66
CA THR A 34 23.42 -8.14 -3.50
C THR A 34 22.25 -7.83 -4.41
N TRP A 35 22.36 -8.15 -5.70
CA TRP A 35 21.29 -7.93 -6.67
C TRP A 35 20.06 -8.80 -6.39
N SER A 36 20.26 -10.04 -5.95
CA SER A 36 19.18 -10.95 -5.57
C SER A 36 18.43 -10.45 -4.34
N LEU A 37 19.15 -9.96 -3.34
CA LEU A 37 18.57 -9.38 -2.13
C LEU A 37 17.78 -8.10 -2.44
N ALA A 38 18.30 -7.22 -3.30
CA ALA A 38 17.59 -6.01 -3.73
C ALA A 38 16.24 -6.35 -4.40
N LYS A 39 16.23 -7.35 -5.29
CA LYS A 39 14.98 -7.84 -5.91
C LYS A 39 14.03 -8.48 -4.90
N MET A 40 14.55 -9.24 -3.93
CA MET A 40 13.74 -9.84 -2.87
C MET A 40 13.01 -8.77 -2.06
N TRP A 41 13.72 -7.72 -1.64
CA TRP A 41 13.11 -6.60 -0.91
C TRP A 41 12.10 -5.81 -1.73
N PHE A 42 12.34 -5.65 -3.03
CA PHE A 42 11.37 -5.05 -3.95
C PHE A 42 10.08 -5.88 -4.02
N ASN A 43 10.20 -7.19 -4.25
CA ASN A 43 9.05 -8.10 -4.31
C ASN A 43 8.32 -8.17 -2.96
N HIS A 44 9.05 -8.13 -1.86
CA HIS A 44 8.46 -8.08 -0.52
C HIS A 44 7.58 -6.84 -0.35
N ALA A 45 8.09 -5.66 -0.75
CA ALA A 45 7.33 -4.41 -0.68
C ALA A 45 6.09 -4.43 -1.60
N GLU A 46 6.23 -4.99 -2.81
CA GLU A 46 5.12 -5.18 -3.74
C GLU A 46 4.04 -6.08 -3.15
N ALA A 47 4.42 -7.21 -2.54
CA ALA A 47 3.47 -8.12 -1.91
C ALA A 47 2.66 -7.45 -0.79
N GLN A 48 3.30 -6.60 0.02
CA GLN A 48 2.61 -5.82 1.06
C GLN A 48 1.61 -4.83 0.44
N TYR A 49 2.01 -4.11 -0.61
CA TYR A 49 1.16 -3.16 -1.32
C TYR A 49 -0.02 -3.86 -2.03
N HIS A 50 0.26 -4.97 -2.71
CA HIS A 50 -0.76 -5.77 -3.39
C HIS A 50 -1.83 -6.23 -2.41
N ARG A 51 -1.43 -6.76 -1.25
CA ARG A 51 -2.39 -7.20 -0.23
C ARG A 51 -3.25 -6.06 0.30
N ALA A 52 -2.63 -4.93 0.66
CA ALA A 52 -3.37 -3.81 1.23
C ALA A 52 -4.27 -3.09 0.23
N CYS A 53 -3.71 -2.70 -0.92
CA CYS A 53 -4.40 -1.82 -1.86
C CYS A 53 -5.16 -2.60 -2.95
N ALA A 54 -4.51 -3.55 -3.63
CA ALA A 54 -5.12 -4.23 -4.77
C ALA A 54 -6.17 -5.25 -4.32
N LEU A 55 -5.80 -6.11 -3.36
CA LEU A 55 -6.67 -7.15 -2.84
C LEU A 55 -7.75 -6.56 -1.93
N ILE A 56 -7.37 -6.09 -0.72
CA ILE A 56 -8.34 -5.61 0.27
C ILE A 56 -9.08 -4.37 -0.24
N GLY A 57 -8.33 -3.34 -0.65
CA GLY A 57 -8.91 -2.06 -1.07
C GLY A 57 -9.77 -2.13 -2.33
N PHE A 58 -9.15 -2.41 -3.47
CA PHE A 58 -9.81 -2.28 -4.78
C PHE A 58 -10.69 -3.45 -5.17
N THR A 59 -10.54 -4.61 -4.53
CA THR A 59 -11.34 -5.79 -4.86
C THR A 59 -12.37 -6.03 -3.77
N HIS A 60 -11.95 -6.39 -2.56
CA HIS A 60 -12.87 -6.79 -1.50
C HIS A 60 -13.83 -5.66 -1.11
N LEU A 61 -13.32 -4.51 -0.67
CA LEU A 61 -14.18 -3.43 -0.15
C LEU A 61 -15.07 -2.80 -1.24
N VAL A 62 -14.55 -2.67 -2.46
CA VAL A 62 -15.34 -2.12 -3.58
C VAL A 62 -16.48 -3.07 -3.94
N ILE A 63 -16.22 -4.36 -4.12
CA ILE A 63 -17.27 -5.32 -4.50
C ILE A 63 -18.30 -5.48 -3.38
N GLU A 64 -17.90 -5.43 -2.11
CA GLU A 64 -18.84 -5.46 -0.99
C GLU A 64 -19.76 -4.24 -0.97
N SER A 65 -19.24 -3.05 -1.27
CA SER A 65 -20.09 -1.85 -1.40
C SER A 65 -21.16 -2.01 -2.49
N ILE A 66 -20.79 -2.65 -3.61
CA ILE A 66 -21.72 -2.98 -4.71
C ILE A 66 -22.74 -4.04 -4.25
N ALA A 67 -22.28 -5.07 -3.53
CA ALA A 67 -23.15 -6.11 -2.99
C ALA A 67 -24.21 -5.52 -2.04
N ILE A 68 -23.77 -4.70 -1.07
CA ILE A 68 -24.65 -4.02 -0.11
C ILE A 68 -25.64 -3.10 -0.84
N ALA A 69 -25.18 -2.30 -1.80
CA ALA A 69 -26.05 -1.42 -2.59
C ALA A 69 -27.09 -2.22 -3.38
N THR A 70 -26.67 -3.31 -4.02
CA THR A 70 -27.55 -4.21 -4.79
C THR A 70 -28.64 -4.81 -3.89
N HIS A 71 -28.28 -5.33 -2.72
CA HIS A 71 -29.23 -5.90 -1.76
C HIS A 71 -30.18 -4.87 -1.14
N ARG A 72 -29.74 -3.62 -0.96
CA ARG A 72 -30.55 -2.56 -0.33
C ARG A 72 -31.44 -1.78 -1.31
N GLN A 73 -31.04 -1.66 -2.57
CA GLN A 73 -31.69 -0.77 -3.54
C GLN A 73 -32.45 -1.51 -4.64
N LEU A 74 -32.21 -2.81 -4.85
CA LEU A 74 -32.87 -3.58 -5.90
C LEU A 74 -33.71 -4.71 -5.32
N SER A 75 -34.96 -4.82 -5.78
CA SER A 75 -35.82 -5.98 -5.48
C SER A 75 -35.25 -7.25 -6.11
N PRO A 76 -35.42 -8.44 -5.50
CA PRO A 76 -35.01 -9.72 -6.10
C PRO A 76 -35.56 -10.00 -7.50
N SER A 77 -36.67 -9.36 -7.87
CA SER A 77 -37.27 -9.48 -9.21
C SER A 77 -36.59 -8.58 -10.26
N HIS A 78 -35.78 -7.61 -9.84
CA HIS A 78 -35.13 -6.66 -10.74
C HIS A 78 -34.09 -7.38 -11.63
N PRO A 79 -34.05 -7.14 -12.95
CA PRO A 79 -33.15 -7.86 -13.85
C PRO A 79 -31.67 -7.69 -13.49
N ILE A 80 -31.26 -6.50 -13.03
CA ILE A 80 -29.89 -6.25 -12.56
C ILE A 80 -29.57 -7.04 -11.29
N PHE A 81 -30.53 -7.19 -10.36
CA PHE A 81 -30.31 -8.01 -9.17
C PHE A 81 -30.07 -9.46 -9.56
N ARG A 82 -30.89 -10.03 -10.46
CA ARG A 82 -30.73 -11.40 -10.94
C ARG A 82 -29.41 -11.62 -11.68
N LEU A 83 -28.92 -10.61 -12.40
CA LEU A 83 -27.63 -10.64 -13.08
C LEU A 83 -26.46 -10.65 -12.08
N LEU A 84 -26.51 -9.82 -11.04
CA LEU A 84 -25.40 -9.66 -10.07
C LEU A 84 -25.40 -10.72 -8.97
N ALA A 85 -26.57 -11.24 -8.57
CA ALA A 85 -26.74 -12.19 -7.48
C ALA A 85 -25.73 -13.37 -7.45
N PRO A 86 -25.40 -14.05 -8.57
CA PRO A 86 -24.41 -15.13 -8.52
C PRO A 86 -22.98 -14.64 -8.25
N PHE A 87 -22.63 -13.40 -8.59
CA PHE A 87 -21.29 -12.85 -8.43
C PHE A 87 -21.04 -12.23 -7.05
N ILE A 88 -22.11 -11.81 -6.36
CA ILE A 88 -21.99 -11.13 -5.05
C ILE A 88 -22.36 -12.01 -3.86
N ARG A 89 -22.78 -13.26 -4.09
CA ARG A 89 -23.37 -14.16 -3.07
C ARG A 89 -22.53 -14.26 -1.79
N ASP A 90 -21.23 -14.48 -1.94
CA ASP A 90 -20.34 -14.79 -0.80
C ASP A 90 -19.44 -13.61 -0.42
N VAL A 91 -19.57 -12.47 -1.10
CA VAL A 91 -18.69 -11.31 -0.92
C VAL A 91 -18.76 -10.76 0.51
N ILE A 92 -19.97 -10.60 1.06
CA ILE A 92 -20.14 -10.05 2.41
C ILE A 92 -19.56 -11.01 3.45
N ALA A 93 -19.73 -12.33 3.25
CA ALA A 93 -19.24 -13.34 4.18
C ALA A 93 -17.71 -13.41 4.21
N ILE A 94 -17.06 -13.42 3.04
CA ILE A 94 -15.60 -13.46 2.97
C ILE A 94 -14.96 -12.17 3.48
N ASN A 95 -15.56 -11.01 3.21
CA ASN A 95 -15.06 -9.73 3.72
C ASN A 95 -15.25 -9.62 5.24
N SER A 96 -16.37 -10.14 5.77
CA SER A 96 -16.56 -10.21 7.22
C SER A 96 -15.49 -11.07 7.89
N PHE A 97 -15.11 -12.21 7.28
CA PHE A 97 -14.00 -13.01 7.77
C PHE A 97 -12.67 -12.24 7.70
N GLU A 98 -12.40 -11.56 6.59
CA GLU A 98 -11.16 -10.80 6.42
C GLU A 98 -11.01 -9.68 7.47
N VAL A 99 -12.08 -8.92 7.74
CA VAL A 99 -12.04 -7.85 8.74
C VAL A 99 -11.91 -8.40 10.15
N ASN A 100 -12.68 -9.43 10.51
CA ASN A 100 -12.76 -9.91 11.89
C ASN A 100 -11.66 -10.90 12.28
N GLU A 101 -11.09 -11.64 11.32
CA GLU A 101 -10.07 -12.67 11.60
C GLU A 101 -8.69 -12.27 11.08
N LEU A 102 -8.62 -11.70 9.87
CA LEU A 102 -7.33 -11.36 9.26
C LEU A 102 -6.84 -9.97 9.63
N LEU A 103 -7.72 -8.97 9.75
CA LEU A 103 -7.34 -7.60 10.12
C LEU A 103 -7.48 -7.31 11.62
N ALA A 104 -7.96 -8.27 12.41
CA ALA A 104 -7.98 -8.14 13.86
C ALA A 104 -6.57 -8.11 14.46
N PRO A 105 -6.37 -7.42 15.59
CA PRO A 105 -5.11 -7.47 16.32
C PRO A 105 -4.77 -8.89 16.76
N GLY A 106 -3.52 -9.31 16.58
CA GLY A 106 -3.06 -10.67 16.89
C GLY A 106 -3.44 -11.71 15.84
N SER A 107 -3.96 -11.27 14.69
CA SER A 107 -4.26 -12.12 13.55
C SER A 107 -3.01 -12.79 12.96
N TRP A 108 -3.23 -13.74 12.07
CA TRP A 108 -2.17 -14.33 11.25
C TRP A 108 -1.39 -13.27 10.45
N LEU A 109 -2.01 -12.15 10.08
CA LEU A 109 -1.34 -11.05 9.39
C LEU A 109 -0.24 -10.41 10.25
N ASP A 110 -0.47 -10.27 11.55
CA ASP A 110 0.52 -9.70 12.48
C ASP A 110 1.74 -10.61 12.67
N SER A 111 1.57 -11.92 12.58
CA SER A 111 2.67 -12.88 12.72
C SER A 111 3.39 -13.18 11.40
N SER A 112 2.72 -13.03 10.25
CA SER A 112 3.23 -13.52 8.96
C SER A 112 3.62 -12.42 7.98
N THR A 113 3.30 -11.16 8.27
CA THR A 113 3.63 -10.03 7.39
C THR A 113 4.42 -8.94 8.12
N SER A 114 5.26 -8.21 7.40
CA SER A 114 6.09 -7.17 8.01
C SER A 114 5.29 -5.91 8.37
N LEU A 115 4.16 -5.64 7.71
CA LEU A 115 3.29 -4.51 8.04
C LEU A 115 2.33 -4.83 9.20
N GLY A 116 1.94 -6.10 9.34
CA GLY A 116 0.82 -6.49 10.17
C GLY A 116 -0.52 -5.92 9.68
N SER A 117 -1.58 -6.27 10.41
CA SER A 117 -2.95 -5.77 10.22
C SER A 117 -2.98 -4.24 10.23
N LYS A 118 -2.35 -3.62 11.24
CA LYS A 118 -2.31 -2.16 11.39
C LYS A 118 -1.63 -1.47 10.21
N GLY A 119 -0.46 -1.94 9.78
CA GLY A 119 0.26 -1.31 8.68
C GLY A 119 -0.47 -1.44 7.34
N ILE A 120 -1.21 -2.53 7.15
CA ILE A 120 -2.10 -2.72 5.98
C ILE A 120 -3.23 -1.68 5.98
N VAL A 121 -3.91 -1.49 7.12
CA VAL A 121 -4.98 -0.48 7.26
C VAL A 121 -4.43 0.93 7.07
N ASP A 122 -3.28 1.24 7.67
CA ASP A 122 -2.60 2.53 7.50
C ASP A 122 -2.32 2.79 6.01
N LEU A 123 -1.77 1.81 5.28
CA LEU A 123 -1.46 1.93 3.86
C LEU A 123 -2.71 2.15 3.00
N LEU A 124 -3.80 1.46 3.32
CA LEU A 124 -5.09 1.62 2.64
C LEU A 124 -5.67 3.03 2.86
N GLN A 125 -5.59 3.55 4.08
CA GLN A 125 -6.04 4.91 4.40
C GLN A 125 -5.30 5.96 3.58
N VAL A 126 -3.97 5.86 3.48
CA VAL A 126 -3.23 6.82 2.65
C VAL A 126 -3.49 6.62 1.15
N ARG A 127 -3.90 5.42 0.72
CA ARG A 127 -4.33 5.19 -0.67
C ARG A 127 -5.66 5.83 -0.98
N LYS A 128 -6.63 5.73 -0.06
CA LYS A 128 -7.94 6.38 -0.14
C LYS A 128 -7.78 7.90 -0.28
N GLU A 129 -6.98 8.52 0.58
CA GLU A 129 -6.73 9.97 0.55
C GLU A 129 -6.20 10.49 -0.80
N ARG A 130 -5.52 9.64 -1.58
CA ARG A 130 -5.04 10.01 -2.92
C ARG A 130 -6.07 9.82 -4.03
N LEU A 131 -7.15 9.07 -3.79
CA LEU A 131 -8.22 8.87 -4.78
C LEU A 131 -9.27 9.97 -4.71
N GLU A 132 -9.45 10.58 -3.55
CA GLU A 132 -10.43 11.64 -3.36
C GLU A 132 -10.09 12.85 -4.25
N PRO A 133 -11.03 13.33 -5.09
CA PRO A 133 -10.81 14.52 -5.88
C PRO A 133 -10.68 15.73 -4.95
N HIS A 134 -9.48 16.27 -4.82
CA HIS A 134 -9.27 17.53 -4.11
C HIS A 134 -9.90 18.68 -4.93
N ASN A 135 -10.89 19.36 -4.35
CA ASN A 135 -11.57 20.54 -4.91
C ASN A 135 -10.68 21.81 -5.04
N GLY A 136 -9.38 21.65 -5.27
CA GLY A 136 -8.45 22.76 -5.38
C GLY A 136 -7.01 22.29 -5.53
N GLY A 137 -6.59 22.02 -6.76
CA GLY A 137 -5.19 21.77 -7.12
C GLY A 137 -4.60 20.49 -6.54
N PHE A 138 -3.51 20.01 -7.14
CA PHE A 138 -2.69 18.92 -6.60
C PHE A 138 -2.01 19.40 -5.32
N GLN A 139 -2.72 19.37 -4.19
CA GLN A 139 -2.11 19.62 -2.89
C GLN A 139 -1.30 18.39 -2.51
N LYS A 140 0.00 18.57 -2.27
CA LYS A 140 0.81 17.55 -1.59
C LYS A 140 0.23 17.39 -0.20
N CYS A 141 -0.64 16.41 0.00
CA CYS A 141 -1.17 16.14 1.33
C CYS A 141 -0.04 15.60 2.21
N PRO A 142 0.25 16.29 3.33
CA PRO A 142 1.15 15.77 4.33
C PRO A 142 0.42 14.65 5.04
N LEU A 143 1.02 13.45 5.08
CA LEU A 143 0.72 12.46 6.12
C LEU A 143 0.64 13.18 7.48
N PRO A 144 -0.10 12.66 8.49
CA PRO A 144 0.05 13.12 9.86
C PRO A 144 1.42 12.67 10.39
N LEU A 145 2.49 13.25 9.83
CA LEU A 145 3.76 13.39 10.48
C LEU A 145 3.45 14.31 11.67
N LYS A 146 3.53 13.77 12.89
CA LYS A 146 3.76 14.63 14.07
C LYS A 146 4.84 15.63 13.67
N LYS A 147 4.47 16.91 13.70
CA LYS A 147 5.32 18.04 13.32
C LYS A 147 6.55 18.04 14.22
N ASP A 148 7.66 17.50 13.73
CA ASP A 148 8.99 17.90 14.17
C ASP A 148 9.77 18.26 12.89
N THR A 149 9.78 19.57 12.64
CA THR A 149 10.77 20.37 11.90
C THR A 149 11.33 19.83 10.57
N GLY A 150 10.97 20.50 9.46
CA GLY A 150 11.78 20.51 8.23
C GLY A 150 10.98 20.63 6.94
N HIS A 151 11.19 21.71 6.19
CA HIS A 151 10.54 22.06 4.92
C HIS A 151 10.52 20.92 3.87
N VAL A 152 9.36 20.63 3.28
CA VAL A 152 9.19 19.68 2.15
C VAL A 152 8.95 20.44 0.84
N LYS A 153 9.92 20.42 -0.08
CA LYS A 153 9.75 20.87 -1.48
C LYS A 153 9.38 19.69 -2.40
N SER A 154 8.17 19.69 -2.96
CA SER A 154 8.03 20.22 -4.33
C SER A 154 8.55 19.53 -5.61
N PHE A 155 8.86 18.23 -5.77
CA PHE A 155 9.09 17.67 -7.14
C PHE A 155 8.47 16.31 -7.46
N GLY A 156 7.87 16.20 -8.65
CA GLY A 156 7.82 15.00 -9.51
C GLY A 156 6.81 13.91 -9.17
N LYS A 157 5.98 13.54 -10.15
CA LYS A 157 4.99 12.44 -10.14
C LYS A 157 5.67 11.10 -9.88
N THR A 158 5.64 10.58 -8.66
CA THR A 158 5.63 9.15 -8.26
C THR A 158 5.67 9.13 -6.74
N CYS A 159 4.56 8.80 -6.10
CA CYS A 159 4.45 8.83 -4.64
C CYS A 159 4.47 7.39 -4.09
N ILE A 160 5.57 6.98 -3.48
CA ILE A 160 5.68 5.69 -2.77
C ILE A 160 5.55 5.93 -1.26
N TYR A 161 4.83 5.05 -0.56
CA TYR A 161 4.47 5.21 0.84
C TYR A 161 5.57 4.76 1.80
N VAL A 162 5.74 5.49 2.91
CA VAL A 162 6.59 5.14 4.06
C VAL A 162 5.72 5.25 5.31
N CYS A 163 5.39 4.13 5.95
CA CYS A 163 4.63 4.10 7.21
C CYS A 163 5.57 3.84 8.40
N LYS A 164 6.23 4.85 8.99
CA LYS A 164 7.09 4.63 10.17
C LYS A 164 6.29 4.03 11.34
N ASN A 165 6.38 2.71 11.56
CA ASN A 165 6.00 2.09 12.83
C ASN A 165 7.24 1.91 13.72
N LYS A 166 7.05 2.10 15.02
CA LYS A 166 8.09 2.19 16.07
C LYS A 166 8.81 0.88 16.41
N PHE A 167 8.72 -0.13 15.56
CA PHE A 167 9.44 -1.39 15.74
C PHE A 167 10.10 -1.79 14.42
N SER A 168 11.43 -1.86 14.46
CA SER A 168 12.33 -2.51 13.50
C SER A 168 12.14 -2.19 12.00
N SER A 169 13.07 -1.37 11.51
CA SER A 169 13.80 -1.52 10.23
C SER A 169 13.10 -2.17 9.01
N ALA A 170 13.09 -1.39 7.92
CA ALA A 170 12.78 -1.74 6.53
C ALA A 170 11.32 -1.55 6.09
N ILE A 171 11.03 -0.31 5.65
CA ILE A 171 9.86 -0.02 4.82
C ILE A 171 10.41 0.51 3.51
N SER A 172 10.42 -0.38 2.52
CA SER A 172 10.95 -0.11 1.20
C SER A 172 9.96 0.72 0.41
N ALA A 173 10.44 1.86 -0.06
CA ALA A 173 9.77 2.69 -1.03
C ALA A 173 10.59 2.62 -2.32
N VAL A 174 10.13 1.85 -3.30
CA VAL A 174 10.87 1.64 -4.55
C VAL A 174 10.32 2.48 -5.68
N GLN A 175 11.18 3.36 -6.20
CA GLN A 175 10.91 4.21 -7.34
C GLN A 175 11.45 3.53 -8.60
N ILE A 176 10.53 3.06 -9.46
CA ILE A 176 10.88 2.55 -10.79
C ILE A 176 10.99 3.76 -11.72
N PHE A 177 12.22 4.10 -12.12
CA PHE A 177 12.42 5.07 -13.19
C PHE A 177 12.24 4.36 -14.54
N SER A 178 11.19 4.70 -15.27
CA SER A 178 11.14 4.52 -16.73
C SER A 178 11.52 5.86 -17.35
N HIS A 179 12.48 5.85 -18.29
CA HIS A 179 12.62 6.94 -19.26
C HIS A 179 11.42 6.96 -20.19
#